data_AF-A0A2A5ANL9-F1
#
_entry.id   AF-A0A2A5ANL9-F1
#
_cell.length_a   1.000
_cell.length_b   1.000
_cell.length_c   1.000
_cell.angle_alpha   90.00
_cell.angle_beta   90.00
_cell.angle_gamma   90.00
#
_symmetry.space_group_name_H-M   'P 1'
#
loop_
_entity.id
_entity.type
_entity.pdbx_description
1 polymer ?
#
loop_
_entity_poly.entity_id
_entity_poly.type
_entity_poly.pdbx_seq_one_letter_code
_entity_poly.pdbx_strand_id
1 'polypeptide(L)'
;MKIKIKKTPHKEVLKQRFLQNQKKITMSFIFVLLCISSLLFIYVYQSMELVSLVNEEAIEKKKIATQEKLLESFLQQQVSLSSLQRVEFIAKEQLGMVEPDESSVIYLEK
;
A
#
# COMPACT_ATOMS: atom_id res chain seq x y z
N MET A 1 -63.07 -7.27 -52.38
CA MET A 1 -61.67 -7.41 -51.93
C MET A 1 -61.57 -8.66 -51.05
N LYS A 2 -61.05 -9.79 -51.56
CA LYS A 2 -60.98 -11.06 -50.79
C LYS A 2 -59.68 -11.08 -49.97
N ILE A 3 -59.80 -10.96 -48.65
CA ILE A 3 -58.67 -11.09 -47.72
C ILE A 3 -58.28 -12.57 -47.68
N LYS A 4 -57.13 -12.92 -48.27
CA LYS A 4 -56.54 -14.26 -48.15
C LYS A 4 -55.90 -14.41 -46.77
N ILE A 5 -56.63 -14.97 -45.82
CA ILE A 5 -56.08 -15.38 -44.53
C ILE A 5 -55.25 -16.65 -44.77
N LYS A 6 -53.92 -16.49 -44.81
CA LYS A 6 -52.97 -17.61 -44.91
C LYS A 6 -53.02 -18.36 -43.57
N LYS A 7 -53.79 -19.44 -43.48
CA LYS A 7 -53.78 -20.35 -42.31
C LYS A 7 -52.41 -21.01 -42.24
N THR A 8 -51.51 -20.47 -41.43
CA THR A 8 -50.29 -21.17 -41.04
C THR A 8 -50.68 -22.39 -40.19
N PRO A 9 -50.08 -23.56 -40.43
CA PRO A 9 -50.42 -24.76 -39.66
C PRO A 9 -50.05 -24.53 -38.19
N HIS A 10 -50.98 -24.85 -37.29
CA HIS A 10 -50.85 -24.64 -35.84
C HIS A 10 -49.54 -25.19 -35.25
N LYS A 11 -48.96 -26.23 -35.87
CA LYS A 11 -47.67 -26.83 -35.49
C LYS A 11 -46.47 -25.88 -35.71
N GLU A 12 -46.47 -25.05 -36.75
CA GLU A 12 -45.39 -24.10 -37.02
C GLU A 12 -45.38 -22.94 -36.02
N VAL A 13 -46.56 -22.46 -35.63
CA VAL A 13 -46.72 -21.40 -34.63
C VAL A 13 -46.23 -21.86 -33.25
N LEU A 14 -46.53 -23.11 -32.86
CA LEU A 14 -46.04 -23.69 -31.61
C LEU A 14 -44.52 -23.84 -31.60
N LYS A 15 -43.92 -24.32 -32.70
CA LYS A 15 -42.47 -24.46 -32.83
C LYS A 15 -41.76 -23.09 -32.76
N GLN A 16 -42.31 -22.06 -33.40
CA GLN A 16 -41.77 -20.70 -33.32
C GLN A 16 -41.85 -20.14 -31.90
N ARG A 17 -42.97 -20.32 -31.18
CA ARG A 17 -43.11 -19.88 -29.79
C ARG A 17 -42.13 -20.60 -28.86
N PHE A 18 -41.92 -21.90 -29.06
CA PHE A 18 -40.96 -22.69 -28.30
C PHE A 18 -39.52 -22.19 -28.51
N LEU A 19 -39.09 -21.99 -29.76
CA LEU A 19 -37.76 -21.45 -30.08
C LEU A 19 -37.54 -20.04 -29.54
N GLN A 20 -38.57 -19.18 -29.59
CA GLN A 20 -38.50 -17.84 -29.00
C GLN A 20 -38.37 -17.87 -27.48
N ASN A 21 -39.11 -18.75 -26.79
CA ASN A 21 -38.98 -18.92 -25.35
C ASN A 21 -37.62 -19.51 -24.97
N GLN A 22 -37.13 -20.50 -25.72
CA GLN A 22 -35.79 -21.07 -25.51
C GLN A 22 -34.71 -19.99 -25.66
N LYS A 23 -34.77 -19.18 -26.72
CA LYS A 23 -33.85 -18.06 -26.93
C LYS A 23 -33.90 -17.04 -25.78
N LYS A 24 -35.09 -16.71 -25.28
CA LYS A 24 -35.24 -15.80 -24.12
C LYS A 24 -34.58 -16.37 -22.86
N ILE A 25 -34.76 -17.67 -22.59
CA ILE A 25 -34.16 -18.35 -21.45
C ILE A 25 -32.63 -18.37 -21.59
N THR A 26 -32.10 -18.72 -22.77
CA THR A 26 -30.66 -18.71 -23.02
C THR A 26 -30.07 -17.31 -22.85
N MET A 27 -30.73 -16.27 -23.37
CA MET A 27 -30.25 -14.88 -23.20
C MET A 27 -30.30 -14.43 -21.74
N SER A 28 -31.33 -14.82 -20.98
CA SER A 28 -31.39 -14.55 -19.54
C SER A 28 -30.25 -15.23 -18.78
N PHE A 29 -29.92 -16.46 -19.15
CA PHE A 29 -28.83 -17.21 -18.52
C PHE A 29 -27.46 -16.59 -18.82
N ILE A 30 -27.23 -16.18 -20.08
CA ILE A 30 -26.02 -15.45 -20.48
C ILE A 30 -25.91 -14.13 -19.73
N PHE A 31 -27.01 -13.39 -19.57
CA PHE A 31 -27.02 -12.14 -18.83
C PHE A 31 -26.62 -12.35 -17.36
N VAL A 32 -27.18 -13.36 -16.70
CA VAL A 32 -26.81 -13.69 -15.31
C VAL A 32 -25.34 -14.09 -15.21
N LEU A 33 -24.83 -14.89 -16.14
CA LEU A 33 -23.41 -15.24 -16.20
C LEU A 33 -22.51 -14.02 -16.39
N LEU A 34 -22.90 -13.08 -17.26
CA LEU A 34 -22.16 -11.83 -17.46
C LEU A 34 -22.18 -10.96 -16.19
N CYS A 35 -23.30 -10.87 -15.49
CA CYS A 35 -23.38 -10.15 -14.21
C CYS A 35 -22.45 -10.78 -13.16
N ILE A 36 -22.46 -12.11 -13.01
CA ILE A 36 -21.59 -12.81 -12.05
C ILE A 36 -20.11 -12.61 -12.43
N SER A 37 -19.77 -12.75 -13.71
CA SER A 37 -18.41 -12.54 -14.21
C SER A 37 -17.93 -11.11 -13.96
N SER A 38 -18.79 -10.12 -14.22
CA SER A 38 -18.47 -8.71 -13.97
C SER A 38 -18.25 -8.43 -12.48
N LEU A 39 -19.08 -8.99 -11.59
CA LEU A 39 -18.91 -8.85 -10.14
C LEU A 39 -17.60 -9.49 -9.66
N LEU A 40 -17.27 -10.68 -10.17
CA LEU A 40 -16.00 -11.34 -9.87
C LEU A 40 -14.81 -10.52 -10.34
N PHE A 41 -14.87 -9.93 -11.54
CA PHE A 41 -13.81 -9.08 -12.06
C PHE A 41 -13.60 -7.85 -11.18
N ILE A 42 -14.67 -7.18 -10.77
CA ILE A 42 -14.61 -6.01 -9.87
C ILE A 42 -14.00 -6.42 -8.51
N TYR A 43 -14.41 -7.56 -7.96
CA TYR A 43 -13.89 -8.05 -6.68
C TYR A 43 -12.38 -8.33 -6.73
N VAL A 44 -11.92 -9.00 -7.79
CA VAL A 44 -10.49 -9.27 -7.98
C VAL A 44 -9.71 -7.97 -8.15
N TYR A 45 -10.23 -7.02 -8.94
CA TYR A 45 -9.59 -5.72 -9.13
C TYR A 45 -9.44 -4.95 -7.83
N GLN A 46 -10.51 -4.83 -7.03
CA GLN A 46 -10.45 -4.18 -5.71
C GLN A 46 -9.49 -4.89 -4.76
N SER A 47 -9.46 -6.22 -4.78
CA SER A 47 -8.54 -7.00 -3.93
C SER A 47 -7.08 -6.73 -4.28
N MET A 48 -6.76 -6.60 -5.58
CA MET A 48 -5.40 -6.27 -6.02
C MET A 48 -4.98 -4.87 -5.56
N GLU A 49 -5.87 -3.89 -5.68
CA GLU A 49 -5.61 -2.51 -5.26
C GLU A 49 -5.41 -2.40 -3.74
N LEU A 50 -6.21 -3.13 -2.95
CA LEU A 50 -6.02 -3.22 -1.50
C LEU A 50 -4.66 -3.85 -1.13
N VAL A 51 -4.25 -4.90 -1.84
CA VAL A 51 -2.94 -5.53 -1.59
C VAL A 51 -1.79 -4.58 -1.94
N SER A 52 -1.89 -3.80 -3.03
CA SER A 52 -0.88 -2.79 -3.32
C SER A 52 -0.80 -1.72 -2.24
N LEU A 53 -1.96 -1.21 -1.78
CA LEU A 53 -2.01 -0.20 -0.71
C LEU A 53 -1.41 -0.72 0.60
N VAL A 54 -1.73 -1.96 1.00
CA VAL A 54 -1.16 -2.58 2.21
C VAL A 54 0.35 -2.74 2.10
N ASN A 55 0.86 -3.11 0.92
CA ASN A 55 2.30 -3.21 0.70
C ASN A 55 2.99 -1.86 0.74
N GLU A 56 2.40 -0.82 0.16
CA GLU A 56 2.90 0.55 0.24
C GLU A 56 2.94 1.03 1.70
N GLU A 57 1.86 0.81 2.46
CA GLU A 57 1.81 1.15 3.89
C GLU A 57 2.90 0.42 4.69
N ALA A 58 3.15 -0.87 4.39
CA ALA A 58 4.20 -1.64 5.04
C ALA A 58 5.61 -1.10 4.71
N ILE A 59 5.83 -0.63 3.48
CA ILE A 59 7.08 0.00 3.06
C ILE A 59 7.25 1.34 3.78
N GLU A 60 6.21 2.17 3.85
CA GLU A 60 6.27 3.46 4.55
C GLU A 60 6.52 3.28 6.04
N LYS A 61 5.85 2.33 6.71
CA LYS A 61 6.10 2.01 8.13
C LYS A 61 7.56 1.63 8.38
N LYS A 62 8.16 0.84 7.48
CA LYS A 62 9.60 0.51 7.59
C LYS A 62 10.48 1.75 7.45
N LYS A 63 10.16 2.65 6.51
CA LYS A 63 10.91 3.92 6.35
C LYS A 63 10.81 4.79 7.60
N ILE A 64 9.62 4.94 8.18
CA ILE A 64 9.42 5.68 9.43
C ILE A 64 10.26 5.08 10.55
N ALA A 65 10.20 3.76 10.75
CA ALA A 65 10.99 3.08 11.77
C ALA A 65 12.52 3.27 11.57
N THR A 66 12.99 3.33 10.32
CA THR A 66 14.41 3.62 10.04
C THR A 66 14.78 5.08 10.35
N GLN A 67 13.89 6.02 10.09
CA GLN A 67 14.09 7.44 10.40
C GLN A 67 14.05 7.69 11.91
N GLU A 68 13.17 7.03 12.64
CA GLU A 68 13.12 7.10 14.11
C GLU A 68 14.42 6.60 14.74
N LYS A 69 14.96 5.46 14.27
CA LYS A 69 16.27 4.97 14.72
C LYS A 69 17.40 5.95 14.44
N LEU A 70 17.38 6.60 13.27
CA LEU A 70 18.35 7.64 12.92
C LEU A 70 18.20 8.85 13.85
N LEU A 71 16.98 9.30 14.10
CA LEU A 71 16.69 10.40 15.03
C LEU A 71 17.21 10.10 16.43
N GLU A 72 16.95 8.90 16.95
CA GLU A 72 17.45 8.47 18.26
C GLU A 72 18.98 8.49 18.32
N SER A 73 19.65 8.03 17.25
CA SER A 73 21.11 8.09 17.16
C SER A 73 21.64 9.53 17.15
N PHE A 74 20.98 10.46 16.45
CA PHE A 74 21.34 11.87 16.45
C PHE A 74 21.09 12.53 17.81
N LEU A 75 19.99 12.22 18.47
CA LEU A 75 19.72 12.70 19.83
C LEU A 75 20.77 12.20 20.82
N GLN A 76 21.19 10.94 20.71
CA GLN A 76 22.25 10.39 21.54
C GLN A 76 23.59 11.11 21.29
N GLN A 77 23.94 11.39 20.03
CA GLN A 77 25.11 12.21 19.69
C GLN A 77 25.01 13.64 20.21
N GLN A 78 23.83 14.25 20.15
CA GLN A 78 23.61 15.60 20.68
C GLN A 78 23.79 15.64 22.20
N VAL A 79 23.27 14.63 22.91
CA VAL A 79 23.47 14.48 24.36
C VAL A 79 24.95 14.29 24.68
N SER A 80 25.69 13.45 23.94
CA SER A 80 27.12 13.23 24.19
C SER A 80 27.94 14.50 23.94
N LEU A 81 27.65 15.24 22.87
CA LEU A 81 28.30 16.53 22.58
C LEU A 81 27.97 17.59 23.63
N SER A 82 26.71 17.67 24.07
CA SER A 82 26.31 18.59 25.15
C SER A 82 26.99 18.21 26.48
N SER A 83 27.15 16.91 26.75
CA SER A 83 27.87 16.40 27.91
C SER A 83 29.35 16.81 27.85
N LEU A 84 29.98 16.67 26.68
CA LEU A 84 31.37 17.11 26.46
C LEU A 84 31.52 18.61 26.67
N GLN A 85 30.63 19.43 26.11
CA GLN A 85 30.64 20.89 26.36
C GLN A 85 30.50 21.22 27.85
N ARG A 86 29.67 20.46 28.58
CA ARG A 86 29.50 20.66 30.02
C ARG A 86 30.75 20.27 30.81
N VAL A 87 31.42 19.19 30.41
CA VAL A 87 32.72 18.78 30.98
C VAL A 87 33.79 19.83 30.68
N GLU A 88 33.85 20.34 29.46
CA GLU A 88 34.79 21.38 29.06
C GLU A 88 34.57 22.68 29.87
N PHE A 89 33.31 23.07 30.06
CA PHE A 89 32.96 24.22 30.90
C PHE A 89 33.43 24.04 32.35
N ILE A 90 33.17 22.88 32.96
CA ILE A 90 33.63 22.58 34.33
C ILE A 90 35.17 22.57 34.40
N ALA A 91 35.83 21.95 33.43
CA ALA A 91 37.29 21.89 33.36
C ALA A 91 37.92 23.29 33.29
N LYS A 92 37.41 24.17 32.41
CA LYS A 92 37.94 25.53 32.24
C LYS A 92 37.57 26.45 33.40
N GLU A 93 36.30 26.51 33.80
CA GLU A 93 35.80 27.50 34.77
C GLU A 93 35.97 27.08 36.24
N GLN A 94 35.75 25.80 36.58
CA GLN A 94 35.78 25.35 37.97
C GLN A 94 37.14 24.77 38.37
N LEU A 95 37.83 24.12 37.44
CA LEU A 95 39.11 23.45 37.69
C LEU A 95 40.31 24.24 37.16
N GLY A 96 40.08 25.35 36.43
CA GLY A 96 41.13 26.18 35.87
C GLY A 96 42.03 25.45 34.87
N MET A 97 41.53 24.38 34.25
CA MET A 97 42.27 23.62 33.25
C MET A 97 42.44 24.48 31.99
N VAL A 98 43.68 24.56 31.53
CA VAL A 98 44.07 25.26 30.30
C VAL A 98 44.38 24.22 29.24
N GLU A 99 44.11 24.53 27.97
CA GLU A 99 44.48 23.65 26.88
C GLU A 99 46.00 23.40 26.88
N PRO A 100 46.43 22.13 26.77
CA PRO A 100 47.84 21.79 26.80
C PRO A 100 48.54 22.36 25.57
N ASP A 101 49.62 23.08 25.80
CA ASP A 101 50.54 23.55 24.76
C ASP A 101 51.49 22.40 24.35
N GLU A 102 52.05 22.40 23.14
CA GLU A 102 52.89 21.27 22.64
C GLU A 102 54.08 20.96 23.56
N SER A 103 54.51 21.95 24.36
CA SER A 103 55.58 21.84 25.36
C SER A 103 55.18 21.15 26.67
N SER A 104 53.89 20.92 26.92
CA SER A 104 53.35 20.41 28.19
C SER A 104 53.05 18.90 28.18
N VAL A 105 53.34 18.21 27.07
CA VAL A 105 53.19 16.75 26.95
C VAL A 105 54.37 16.04 27.62
N ILE A 106 54.14 15.55 28.84
CA ILE A 106 55.13 14.72 29.56
C ILE A 106 54.93 13.27 29.14
N TYR A 107 55.85 12.73 28.35
CA TYR A 107 55.91 11.31 28.06
C TYR A 107 56.49 10.58 29.28
N LEU A 108 55.66 9.79 29.96
CA LEU A 108 56.13 8.89 31.01
C LEU A 108 56.84 7.71 30.34
N GLU A 109 58.17 7.74 30.31
CA GLU A 109 58.98 6.56 30.00
C GLU A 109 58.76 5.48 31.06
N LYS A 110 58.61 4.25 30.57
CA LYS A 110 58.17 3.08 31.33
C LYS A 110 59.32 2.36 32.00
#